data_AF-A0A2X1QP09-F1
#
_entry.id   AF-A0A2X1QP09-F1
#
_cell.length_a   1.000
_cell.length_b   1.000
_cell.length_c   1.000
_cell.angle_alpha   90.00
_cell.angle_beta   90.00
_cell.angle_gamma   90.00
#
_symmetry.space_group_name_H-M   'P 1'
#
loop_
_entity.id
_entity.type
_entity.pdbx_description
1 polymer ?
#
loop_
_entity_poly.entity_id
_entity_poly.type
_entity_poly.pdbx_seq_one_letter_code
_entity_poly.pdbx_strand_id
1 'polypeptide(L)' 'MQKQNIVILGSTGSIGKSTLSVIENNPEKYHAFALVGGKKCRNNV' A
#
# COMPACT_ATOMS: atom_id res chain seq x y z
N MET A 1 9.74 -13.11 15.67
CA MET A 1 9.75 -11.66 15.38
C MET A 1 8.32 -11.20 15.14
N GLN A 2 7.91 -10.06 15.70
CA GLN A 2 6.58 -9.51 15.47
C GLN A 2 6.61 -8.69 14.17
N LYS A 3 5.67 -8.93 13.25
CA LYS A 3 5.54 -8.15 12.01
C LYS A 3 4.84 -6.84 12.30
N GLN A 4 5.29 -5.77 11.65
CA GLN A 4 4.65 -4.48 11.79
C GLN A 4 3.43 -4.40 10.85
N ASN A 5 2.26 -4.19 11.44
CA ASN A 5 1.01 -4.06 10.73
C ASN A 5 0.90 -2.66 10.12
N ILE A 6 0.80 -2.58 8.80
CA ILE A 6 0.76 -1.33 8.05
C ILE A 6 -0.61 -1.18 7.39
N VAL A 7 -1.19 0.01 7.49
CA VAL A 7 -2.39 0.42 6.75
C VAL A 7 -2.00 1.43 5.69
N ILE A 8 -2.33 1.16 4.42
CA ILE A 8 -1.96 2.03 3.30
C ILE A 8 -3.21 2.77 2.81
N LEU A 9 -3.25 4.07 3.12
CA LEU A 9 -4.28 5.00 2.64
C LEU A 9 -3.82 5.60 1.31
N GLY A 10 -4.46 5.22 0.20
CA GLY A 10 -4.05 5.58 -1.16
C GLY A 10 -3.16 4.54 -1.84
N SER A 11 -3.45 3.24 -1.66
CA SER A 11 -2.67 2.12 -2.23
C SER A 11 -2.58 2.13 -3.77
N THR A 12 -3.50 2.82 -4.43
CA THR A 12 -3.54 2.97 -5.90
C THR A 12 -2.62 4.07 -6.44
N GLY A 13 -2.13 4.96 -5.58
CA GLY A 13 -1.19 6.03 -5.93
C GLY A 13 0.22 5.50 -6.18
N SER A 14 1.09 6.35 -6.75
CA SER A 14 2.52 6.02 -6.91
C SER A 14 3.17 5.67 -5.57
N ILE A 15 2.87 6.43 -4.52
CA ILE A 15 3.34 6.18 -3.15
C ILE A 15 2.85 4.83 -2.63
N GLY A 16 1.54 4.54 -2.78
CA GLY A 16 0.96 3.27 -2.34
C GLY A 16 1.59 2.05 -3.00
N LYS A 17 1.86 2.13 -4.31
CA LYS A 17 2.56 1.06 -5.06
C LYS A 17 4.01 0.89 -4.61
N SER A 18 4.74 1.98 -4.40
CA SER A 18 6.11 1.92 -3.88
C SER A 18 6.15 1.32 -2.48
N THR A 19 5.21 1.68 -1.61
CA THR A 19 5.09 1.10 -0.26
C THR A 19 4.77 -0.40 -0.33
N LEU A 20 3.89 -0.83 -1.23
CA LEU A 20 3.60 -2.26 -1.44
C LEU A 20 4.88 -3.04 -1.80
N SER A 21 5.68 -2.49 -2.71
CA SER A 21 6.93 -3.13 -3.14
C SER A 21 7.93 -3.31 -2.00
N VAL A 22 8.02 -2.36 -1.06
CA VAL A 22 8.89 -2.51 0.12
C VAL A 22 8.41 -3.64 1.04
N ILE A 23 7.09 -3.77 1.21
CA ILE A 23 6.47 -4.84 2.01
C ILE A 23 6.70 -6.21 1.35
N GLU A 24 6.53 -6.30 0.03
CA GLU A 24 6.78 -7.53 -0.75
C GLU A 24 8.24 -7.99 -0.67
N ASN A 25 9.19 -7.06 -0.63
CA ASN A 25 10.61 -7.37 -0.49
C ASN A 25 11.04 -7.70 0.96
N ASN A 26 10.22 -7.38 1.96
CA ASN A 26 10.51 -7.62 3.39
C ASN A 26 9.31 -8.23 4.13
N PRO A 27 8.78 -9.38 3.67
CA PRO A 27 7.57 -9.99 4.22
C PRO A 27 7.75 -10.52 5.65
N GLU A 28 8.99 -10.65 6.12
CA GLU A 28 9.36 -11.04 7.47
C GLU A 28 9.24 -9.89 8.48
N LYS A 29 9.30 -8.64 8.01
CA LYS A 29 9.23 -7.42 8.84
C LYS A 29 7.87 -6.75 8.77
N TYR A 30 7.23 -6.75 7.61
CA TYR A 30 6.01 -5.98 7.38
C TYR A 30 4.83 -6.87 7.01
N HIS A 31 3.64 -6.43 7.45
CA HIS A 31 2.38 -7.05 7.10
C HIS A 31 1.38 -5.96 6.69
N ALA A 32 0.89 -5.99 5.45
CA ALA A 32 -0.16 -5.10 5.01
C ALA A 32 -1.50 -5.56 5.61
N PHE A 33 -1.97 -4.84 6.63
CA PHE A 33 -3.21 -5.16 7.35
C PHE A 33 -4.45 -4.66 6.60
N ALA A 34 -4.37 -3.45 6.03
CA ALA A 34 -5.47 -2.89 5.24
C ALA A 34 -4.94 -1.99 4.12
N LEU A 35 -5.60 -2.05 2.96
CA LEU A 35 -5.31 -1.23 1.79
C LEU A 35 -6.56 -0.43 1.43
N VAL A 36 -6.42 0.89 1.33
CA VAL A 36 -7.51 1.78 0.94
C VAL A 36 -7.14 2.42 -0.38
N GLY A 37 -7.90 2.10 -1.43
CA GLY A 37 -7.75 2.69 -2.76
C GLY A 37 -8.80 3.78 -2.98
N GLY A 38 -8.38 5.02 -3.17
CA GLY A 38 -9.25 6.07 -3.71
C GLY A 38 -9.44 5.86 -5.22
N LYS A 39 -10.69 5.87 -5.70
CA LYS A 39 -10.98 5.88 -7.14
C LYS A 39 -10.40 7.15 -7.74
N LYS A 40 -9.39 7.02 -8.59
CA LYS A 40 -8.95 8.11 -9.46
C LYS A 40 -10.00 8.22 -10.56
N CYS A 41 -11.05 9.00 -10.33
CA CYS A 41 -11.97 9.43 -11.38
C CYS A 41 -11.15 10.32 -12.33
N ARG A 42 -10.48 9.70 -13.31
CA ARG A 42 -9.82 10.42 -14.39
C ARG A 42 -10.94 10.98 -15.26
N ASN A 43 -11.38 12.18 -14.93
CA ASN A 43 -12.30 12.94 -15.75
C ASN A 43 -11.51 13.37 -17.00
N ASN A 44 -11.66 12.62 -18.08
CA ASN A 44 -11.27 13.07 -19.40
C ASN A 44 -12.43 13.91 -19.92
N VAL A 45 -12.42 15.20 -19.58
CA VAL A 45 -13.18 16.23 -20.32
C VAL A 45 -12.21 16.95 -21.23
#